data_AF-A0A7J0CIU2-F1
#
_entry.id   AF-A0A7J0CIU2-F1
#
_cell.length_a   1.000
_cell.length_b   1.000
_cell.length_c   1.000
_cell.angle_alpha   90.00
_cell.angle_beta   90.00
_cell.angle_gamma   90.00
#
_symmetry.space_group_name_H-M   'P 1'
#
loop_
_entity.id
_entity.type
_entity.pdbx_description
1 polymer ?
#
loop_
_entity_poly.entity_id
_entity_poly.type
_entity_poly.pdbx_seq_one_letter_code
_entity_poly.pdbx_strand_id
1 'polypeptide(L)' 'MAQATDAGRTVILTVDDDPGVSRAIARDLRRRYGGDYRIVRAESGESAVEALRELKLRGIWSP' A
#
# COMPACT_ATOMS: atom_id res chain seq x y z
N MET A 1 0.41 -16.82 14.41
CA MET A 1 -0.90 -17.36 13.99
C MET A 1 -1.47 -16.42 12.93
N ALA A 2 -1.84 -17.01 11.79
CA ALA A 2 -2.10 -16.43 10.47
C ALA A 2 -2.56 -14.96 10.42
N GLN A 3 -1.75 -14.08 9.82
CA GLN A 3 -2.28 -12.83 9.27
C GLN A 3 -2.89 -13.19 7.92
N ALA A 4 -4.21 -13.40 7.94
CA ALA A 4 -5.00 -13.72 6.76
C ALA A 4 -4.59 -12.78 5.62
N THR A 5 -4.25 -13.37 4.48
CA THR A 5 -3.99 -12.68 3.23
C THR A 5 -5.17 -11.76 2.94
N ASP A 6 -4.92 -10.46 3.08
CA ASP A 6 -5.75 -9.33 2.68
C ASP A 6 -5.92 -9.31 1.14
N ALA A 7 -6.45 -10.41 0.60
CA ALA A 7 -6.38 -10.75 -0.81
C ALA A 7 -7.40 -9.99 -1.67
N GLY A 8 -8.18 -9.07 -1.09
CA GLY A 8 -9.27 -8.40 -1.80
C GLY A 8 -9.50 -6.94 -1.42
N ARG A 9 -8.61 -6.33 -0.65
CA ARG A 9 -8.83 -4.97 -0.16
C ARG A 9 -8.15 -3.96 -1.06
N THR A 10 -8.91 -2.97 -1.51
CA THR A 10 -8.42 -1.89 -2.39
C THR A 10 -7.22 -1.21 -1.75
N VAL A 11 -6.19 -0.97 -2.57
CA VAL A 11 -4.92 -0.41 -2.12
C VAL A 11 -4.87 1.09 -2.36
N ILE A 12 -4.40 1.84 -1.36
CA ILE A 12 -3.89 3.20 -1.53
C ILE A 12 -2.36 3.10 -1.46
N LEU A 13 -1.70 3.43 -2.57
CA LEU A 13 -0.24 3.46 -2.71
C LEU A 13 0.24 4.91 -2.67
N THR A 14 1.19 5.22 -1.79
CA THR A 14 1.86 6.53 -1.75
C THR A 14 3.30 6.40 -2.21
N VAL A 15 3.81 7.41 -2.91
CA VAL A 15 5.20 7.46 -3.38
C VAL A 15 5.82 8.78 -2.93
N ASP A 16 6.86 8.71 -2.11
CA ASP A 16 7.58 9.87 -1.59
C ASP A 16 8.97 9.43 -1.08
N ASP A 17 10.02 10.16 -1.44
CA ASP A 17 11.41 9.85 -1.11
C ASP A 17 11.84 10.34 0.27
N ASP A 18 11.06 11.22 0.92
CA ASP A 18 11.30 11.65 2.29
C ASP A 18 10.66 10.66 3.29
N PRO A 19 11.45 9.93 4.11
CA PRO A 19 10.91 8.96 5.05
C PRO A 19 10.01 9.55 6.14
N GLY A 20 10.22 10.82 6.50
CA GLY A 20 9.40 11.56 7.45
C GLY A 20 8.03 11.88 6.90
N VAL A 21 7.97 12.43 5.69
CA VAL A 21 6.72 12.72 4.97
C VAL A 21 5.94 11.43 4.72
N SER A 22 6.61 10.42 4.17
CA SER A 22 6.05 9.09 3.91
C SER A 22 5.39 8.47 5.17
N ARG A 23 6.03 8.59 6.34
CA ARG A 23 5.48 8.08 7.61
C ARG A 23 4.27 8.88 8.07
N ALA A 24 4.34 10.21 7.99
CA ALA A 24 3.26 11.09 8.40
C ALA A 24 1.99 10.83 7.56
N ILE A 25 2.14 10.76 6.24
CA ILE A 25 1.04 10.45 5.31
C ILE A 25 0.44 9.07 5.61
N ALA A 26 1.27 8.02 5.72
CA ALA A 26 0.73 6.69 5.95
C ALA A 26 0.07 6.51 7.31
N ARG A 27 0.53 7.23 8.35
CA ARG A 27 -0.17 7.29 9.64
C ARG A 27 -1.57 7.88 9.48
N ASP A 28 -1.67 8.99 8.77
CA ASP A 28 -2.94 9.70 8.58
C ASP A 28 -3.91 8.90 7.70
N LEU A 29 -3.40 8.29 6.63
CA LEU A 29 -4.17 7.38 5.79
C LEU A 29 -4.65 6.15 6.56
N ARG A 30 -3.82 5.52 7.39
CA ARG A 30 -4.26 4.37 8.19
C ARG A 30 -5.31 4.77 9.23
N ARG A 31 -5.15 5.93 9.87
CA ARG A 31 -6.14 6.45 10.83
C ARG A 31 -7.52 6.63 10.19
N ARG A 32 -7.57 7.14 8.96
CA ARG A 32 -8.83 7.50 8.28
C ARG A 32 -9.40 6.37 7.42
N TYR A 33 -8.55 5.59 6.76
CA TYR A 33 -8.92 4.66 5.69
C TYR A 33 -8.45 3.23 5.96
N GLY A 34 -7.66 2.98 7.02
CA GLY A 34 -7.15 1.65 7.32
C GLY A 34 -8.22 0.61 7.65
N GLY A 35 -9.48 1.05 7.84
CA GLY A 35 -10.69 0.24 8.02
C GLY A 35 -11.31 -0.30 6.73
N ASP A 36 -10.99 0.30 5.57
CA ASP A 36 -11.49 -0.14 4.24
C ASP A 36 -10.39 -0.41 3.21
N TYR A 37 -9.21 0.20 3.39
CA TYR A 37 -8.12 0.15 2.43
C TYR A 37 -6.84 -0.43 3.03
N ARG A 38 -6.02 -1.00 2.16
CA ARG A 38 -4.64 -1.34 2.46
C ARG A 38 -3.72 -0.17 2.10
N ILE A 39 -2.90 0.28 3.05
CA ILE A 39 -1.97 1.40 2.83
C ILE A 39 -0.56 0.87 2.55
N VAL A 40 -0.08 1.08 1.33
CA VAL A 40 1.26 0.71 0.86
C VAL A 40 2.09 1.98 0.60
N ARG A 41 3.38 1.94 0.93
CA ARG A 41 4.32 3.03 0.66
C ARG A 41 5.41 2.56 -0.29
N ALA A 42 5.89 3.46 -1.14
CA ALA A 42 7.07 3.31 -1.96
C ALA A 42 7.94 4.57 -1.84
N GLU A 43 9.25 4.41 -1.96
CA GLU A 43 10.22 5.51 -1.84
C GLU A 43 10.60 6.08 -3.22
N SER A 44 10.12 5.45 -4.29
CA SER A 44 10.41 5.81 -5.67
C SER A 44 9.34 5.28 -6.62
N GLY A 45 9.31 5.81 -7.84
CA GLY A 45 8.43 5.27 -8.89
C GLY A 45 8.75 3.81 -9.24
N GLU A 46 10.03 3.43 -9.22
CA GLU A 46 10.45 2.05 -9.49
C GLU A 46 9.93 1.09 -8.42
N SER A 47 10.14 1.42 -7.14
CA SER A 47 9.60 0.61 -6.03
C SER A 47 8.07 0.59 -6.01
N ALA A 48 7.40 1.66 -6.48
CA ALA A 48 5.96 1.68 -6.64
C ALA A 48 5.47 0.69 -7.71
N VAL A 49 6.14 0.66 -8.87
CA VAL A 49 5.82 -0.29 -9.94
C VAL A 49 6.07 -1.73 -9.50
N GLU A 50 7.17 -1.99 -8.78
CA GLU A 50 7.46 -3.30 -8.20
C GLU A 50 6.36 -3.73 -7.21
N ALA A 51 5.96 -2.84 -6.30
CA ALA A 51 4.86 -3.09 -5.37
C ALA A 51 3.54 -3.42 -6.09
N LEU A 52 3.21 -2.71 -7.19
CA LEU A 52 2.03 -3.00 -8.00
C LEU A 52 2.11 -4.37 -8.68
N ARG A 53 3.28 -4.78 -9.17
CA ARG A 53 3.50 -6.11 -9.75
C ARG A 53 3.27 -7.20 -8.70
N GLU A 54 3.81 -7.04 -7.50
CA GLU A 54 3.57 -7.98 -6.41
C GLU A 54 2.09 -8.08 -6.02
N LEU A 55 1.38 -6.95 -5.97
CA LEU A 55 -0.05 -6.93 -5.66
C LEU A 55 -0.88 -7.62 -6.74
N LYS A 56 -0.55 -7.41 -8.01
CA LYS A 56 -1.17 -8.10 -9.14
C LYS A 56 -0.93 -9.61 -9.09
N LEU A 57 0.30 -10.04 -8.78
CA LEU A 57 0.66 -11.46 -8.67
C LEU A 57 -0.08 -12.17 -7.53
N ARG A 58 -0.48 -11.45 -6.49
CA ARG A 58 -1.29 -11.97 -5.38
C ARG A 58 -2.79 -12.06 -5.70
N GLY A 59 -3.21 -11.70 -6.92
CA GLY A 59 -4.61 -11.72 -7.35
C GLY A 59 -5.45 -10.58 -6.77
N ILE A 60 -4.83 -9.54 -6.19
CA ILE A 60 -5.49 -8.48 -5.43
C ILE A 60 -6.04 -7.38 -6.35
N TRP A 61 -5.53 -7.26 -7.57
CA TRP A 61 -5.93 -6.23 -8.53
C TRP A 61 -6.39 -6.85 -9.85
N SER A 62 -7.66 -6.63 -10.19
CA SER A 62 -8.20 -6.78 -11.54
C SER A 62 -8.51 -5.37 -12.07
N PRO A 63 -8.17 -5.05 -13.33
CA PRO A 63 -8.36 -3.73 -13.92
C PRO A 63 -9.83 -3.33 -14.05
#